data_AF-A0A372RGT9-F1
#
_entry.id   AF-A0A372RGT9-F1
#
_cell.length_a   1.000
_cell.length_b   1.000
_cell.length_c   1.000
_cell.angle_alpha   90.00
_cell.angle_beta   90.00
_cell.angle_gamma   90.00
#
_symmetry.space_group_name_H-M   'P 1'
#
loop_
_entity.id
_entity.type
_entity.pdbx_description
1 polymer ?
#
loop_
_entity_poly.entity_id
_entity_poly.type
_entity_poly.pdbx_seq_one_letter_code
_entity_poly.pdbx_strand_id
1 'polypeptide(L)'
;DRIKIIYEIINALSHIHADKAIHRDLHSGNILYSRSNDYWYISDLGFCGPANKSSKSIYGNLPYIAPEVIDGREYTFASDIYSISMLMWEISSGQPPFINYEHDYDLAMNIINGVRPKIVSETPLEYKNLMKKCWDSDPLKRPDIKTL
;
A
#
# COMPACT_ATOMS: atom_id res chain seq x y z
N ASP A 1 -2.70 -10.53 16.54
CA ASP A 1 -1.55 -9.73 16.09
C ASP A 1 -1.75 -9.09 14.72
N ARG A 2 -1.88 -9.84 13.62
CA ARG A 2 -2.05 -9.29 12.25
C ARG A 2 -3.10 -8.18 12.11
N ILE A 3 -4.27 -8.36 12.72
CA ILE A 3 -5.36 -7.37 12.70
C ILE A 3 -4.97 -6.09 13.46
N LYS A 4 -4.27 -6.20 14.59
CA LYS A 4 -3.78 -5.05 15.36
C LYS A 4 -2.79 -4.23 14.52
N ILE A 5 -1.82 -4.90 13.89
CA ILE A 5 -0.81 -4.25 13.04
C ILE A 5 -1.50 -3.42 11.95
N ILE A 6 -2.38 -4.05 11.16
CA ILE A 6 -3.02 -3.33 10.05
C ILE A 6 -3.96 -2.23 10.54
N TYR A 7 -4.67 -2.44 11.65
CA TYR A 7 -5.54 -1.43 12.23
C TYR A 7 -4.75 -0.17 12.63
N GLU A 8 -3.59 -0.34 13.26
CA GLU A 8 -2.74 0.79 13.67
C GLU A 8 -2.15 1.52 12.45
N ILE A 9 -1.76 0.79 11.40
CA ILE A 9 -1.32 1.39 10.13
C ILE A 9 -2.47 2.17 9.47
N ILE A 10 -3.67 1.61 9.37
CA ILE A 10 -4.85 2.27 8.80
C ILE A 10 -5.19 3.52 9.61
N ASN A 11 -5.16 3.43 10.94
CA ASN A 11 -5.42 4.57 11.83
C ASN A 11 -4.38 5.67 11.61
N ALA A 12 -3.09 5.35 11.54
CA ALA A 12 -2.03 6.31 11.23
C ALA A 12 -2.23 6.96 9.85
N LEU A 13 -2.57 6.18 8.82
CA LEU A 13 -2.85 6.70 7.47
C LEU A 13 -4.07 7.63 7.46
N SER A 14 -5.09 7.33 8.28
CA SER A 14 -6.29 8.17 8.40
C SER A 14 -5.97 9.58 8.88
N HIS A 15 -4.99 9.75 9.77
CA HIS A 15 -4.52 11.06 10.21
C HIS A 15 -3.81 11.81 9.07
N ILE A 16 -2.96 11.13 8.29
CA ILE A 16 -2.28 11.71 7.13
C ILE A 16 -3.30 12.20 6.09
N HIS A 17 -4.31 11.37 5.78
CA HIS A 17 -5.38 11.72 4.83
C HIS A 17 -6.28 12.83 5.37
N ALA A 18 -6.52 12.90 6.68
CA ALA A 18 -7.27 13.99 7.31
C ALA A 18 -6.56 15.35 7.13
N ASP A 19 -5.23 15.35 7.13
CA ASP A 19 -4.39 16.53 6.83
C ASP A 19 -4.26 16.80 5.32
N LYS A 20 -5.04 16.10 4.48
CA LYS A 20 -5.07 16.21 3.01
C LYS A 20 -3.72 15.86 2.35
N ALA A 21 -2.91 15.03 3.02
CA ALA A 21 -1.64 14.53 2.50
C ALA A 21 -1.79 13.10 1.96
N ILE A 22 -1.01 12.78 0.93
CA ILE A 22 -0.90 11.44 0.35
C ILE A 22 0.51 10.93 0.66
N HIS A 23 0.64 9.71 1.17
CA HIS A 23 1.93 9.16 1.57
C HIS A 23 2.82 8.83 0.37
N ARG A 24 2.25 8.22 -0.69
CA ARG A 24 2.91 7.90 -1.98
C ARG A 24 3.98 6.81 -1.95
N ASP A 25 4.61 6.55 -0.81
CA ASP A 25 5.62 5.50 -0.65
C ASP A 25 5.36 4.57 0.55
N LEU A 26 4.11 4.13 0.69
CA LEU A 26 3.72 3.29 1.81
C LEU A 26 4.12 1.83 1.55
N HIS A 27 5.08 1.30 2.32
CA HIS A 27 5.56 -0.07 2.26
C HIS A 27 6.13 -0.50 3.60
N SER A 28 6.44 -1.80 3.80
CA SER A 28 6.89 -2.31 5.11
C SER A 28 8.16 -1.64 5.65
N GLY A 29 9.09 -1.25 4.77
CA GLY A 29 10.26 -0.44 5.17
C GLY A 29 9.95 0.93 5.80
N ASN A 30 8.73 1.47 5.62
CA ASN A 30 8.25 2.73 6.20
C ASN A 30 7.25 2.50 7.35
N ILE A 31 7.17 1.27 7.86
CA ILE A 31 6.36 0.90 9.01
C ILE A 31 7.28 0.58 10.20
N LEU A 32 7.18 1.38 11.25
CA LEU A 32 8.05 1.28 12.43
C LEU A 32 7.28 0.73 13.63
N TYR A 33 7.92 -0.16 14.39
CA TYR A 33 7.36 -0.66 15.65
C TYR A 33 8.07 -0.02 16.85
N SER A 34 7.28 0.57 17.74
CA SER A 34 7.78 1.14 18.99
C SER A 34 7.56 0.16 20.15
N ARG A 35 8.67 -0.32 20.73
CA ARG A 35 8.63 -1.19 21.91
C ARG A 35 8.15 -0.47 23.18
N SER A 36 8.26 0.86 23.25
CA SER A 36 7.94 1.61 24.47
C SER A 36 6.44 1.71 24.73
N ASN A 37 5.62 1.63 23.69
CA ASN A 37 4.17 1.72 23.78
C ASN A 37 3.43 0.65 22.97
N ASP A 38 4.16 -0.35 22.45
CA ASP A 38 3.60 -1.49 21.70
C ASP A 38 2.68 -1.05 20.55
N TYR A 39 3.17 -0.10 19.74
CA TYR A 39 2.40 0.56 18.67
C TYR A 39 3.18 0.64 17.35
N TRP A 40 2.46 0.52 16.24
CA TRP A 40 2.96 0.61 14.87
C TRP A 40 2.73 2.01 14.28
N TYR A 41 3.76 2.56 13.64
CA TYR A 41 3.79 3.90 13.09
C TYR A 41 4.11 3.90 11.60
N ILE A 42 3.56 4.88 10.88
CA ILE A 42 4.00 5.23 9.54
C ILE A 42 5.12 6.27 9.66
N SER A 43 6.24 6.03 8.98
CA SER A 43 7.37 6.95 8.87
C SER A 43 7.55 7.44 7.44
N ASP A 44 8.45 8.40 7.25
CA ASP A 44 8.82 8.95 5.95
C ASP A 44 7.61 9.41 5.12
N LEU A 45 7.02 10.54 5.55
CA LEU A 45 5.73 11.05 5.06
C LEU A 45 5.73 11.52 3.58
N GLY A 46 6.65 11.03 2.73
CA GLY A 46 6.61 11.17 1.28
C GLY A 46 6.64 12.60 0.78
N PHE A 47 6.90 13.57 1.66
CA PHE A 47 6.87 14.98 1.35
C PHE A 47 8.09 15.30 0.49
N CYS A 48 7.81 15.37 -0.83
CA CYS A 48 8.58 15.94 -1.94
C CYS A 48 9.07 14.94 -2.99
N GLY A 49 9.03 13.62 -2.74
CA GLY A 49 9.87 12.73 -3.56
C GLY A 49 11.31 13.27 -3.64
N PRO A 50 12.12 12.84 -4.61
CA PRO A 50 13.42 13.46 -4.82
C PRO A 50 13.25 14.95 -5.21
N ALA A 51 13.96 15.87 -4.54
CA ALA A 51 13.88 17.31 -4.80
C ALA A 51 14.19 17.71 -6.25
N ASN A 52 14.84 16.82 -7.02
CA ASN A 52 15.18 16.98 -8.43
C ASN A 52 14.16 16.37 -9.40
N LYS A 53 13.06 15.78 -8.91
CA LYS A 53 12.04 15.17 -9.75
C LYS A 53 10.73 15.96 -9.68
N SER A 54 10.01 15.94 -10.80
CA SER A 54 8.65 16.48 -10.87
C SER A 54 7.75 15.79 -9.85
N SER A 55 6.80 16.52 -9.28
CA SER A 55 5.73 15.98 -8.44
C SER A 55 4.87 14.93 -9.17
N LYS A 56 4.96 14.87 -10.50
CA LYS A 56 4.32 13.90 -11.39
C LYS A 56 5.18 12.66 -11.69
N SER A 57 6.41 12.60 -11.18
CA SER A 57 7.26 11.43 -11.36
C SER A 57 6.72 10.26 -10.55
N ILE A 58 6.82 9.05 -11.13
CA ILE A 58 6.54 7.81 -10.41
C ILE A 58 7.74 7.54 -9.49
N TYR A 59 7.48 7.32 -8.19
CA TYR A 59 8.51 6.98 -7.22
C TYR A 59 7.95 6.09 -6.10
N GLY A 60 8.84 5.33 -5.47
CA GLY A 60 8.49 4.44 -4.38
C GLY A 60 8.70 2.97 -4.74
N ASN A 61 8.23 2.09 -3.87
CA ASN A 61 8.50 0.66 -3.97
C ASN A 61 7.51 -0.06 -4.89
N LEU A 62 7.96 -0.48 -6.09
CA LEU A 62 7.13 -0.96 -7.21
C LEU A 62 5.98 -1.92 -6.83
N PRO A 63 6.18 -2.99 -6.04
CA PRO A 63 5.10 -3.87 -5.59
C PRO A 63 3.93 -3.17 -4.87
N TYR A 64 4.17 -2.01 -4.24
CA TYR A 64 3.22 -1.23 -3.45
C TYR A 64 2.62 -0.06 -4.23
N ILE A 65 3.12 0.25 -5.42
CA ILE A 65 2.61 1.33 -6.26
C ILE A 65 1.33 0.87 -6.95
N ALA A 66 0.29 1.70 -6.88
CA ALA A 66 -1.01 1.42 -7.49
C ALA A 66 -0.93 1.37 -9.03
N PRO A 67 -1.70 0.50 -9.71
CA PRO A 67 -1.62 0.30 -11.15
C PRO A 67 -1.84 1.58 -11.95
N GLU A 68 -2.76 2.44 -11.53
CA GLU A 68 -3.03 3.71 -12.20
C GLU A 68 -1.85 4.69 -12.11
N VAL A 69 -1.05 4.60 -11.05
CA VAL A 69 0.15 5.42 -10.88
C VAL A 69 1.29 4.89 -11.74
N ILE A 70 1.45 3.57 -11.83
CA ILE A 70 2.40 2.93 -12.75
C ILE A 70 2.06 3.31 -14.21
N ASP A 71 0.76 3.41 -14.54
CA ASP A 71 0.23 3.89 -15.83
C ASP A 71 0.37 5.42 -16.04
N GLY A 72 1.07 6.11 -15.14
CA GLY A 72 1.41 7.53 -15.28
C GLY A 72 0.35 8.52 -14.78
N ARG A 73 -0.69 8.06 -14.08
CA ARG A 73 -1.61 8.96 -13.37
C ARG A 73 -1.00 9.44 -12.06
N GLU A 74 -1.53 10.55 -11.54
CA GLU A 74 -1.06 11.12 -10.28
C GLU A 74 -1.47 10.25 -9.09
N TYR A 75 -0.67 10.29 -8.02
CA TYR A 75 -1.02 9.69 -6.75
C TYR A 75 -2.30 10.30 -6.17
N THR A 76 -3.10 9.47 -5.52
CA THR A 76 -4.36 9.85 -4.88
C THR A 76 -4.47 9.20 -3.50
N PHE A 77 -5.47 9.58 -2.69
CA PHE A 77 -5.73 8.82 -1.46
C PHE A 77 -5.98 7.34 -1.74
N ALA A 78 -6.66 7.02 -2.85
CA ALA A 78 -6.91 5.64 -3.28
C ALA A 78 -5.66 4.87 -3.68
N SER A 79 -4.56 5.55 -4.07
CA SER A 79 -3.28 4.85 -4.30
C SER A 79 -2.62 4.42 -2.99
N ASP A 80 -2.75 5.19 -1.91
CA ASP A 80 -2.28 4.72 -0.58
C ASP A 80 -3.13 3.53 -0.09
N ILE A 81 -4.43 3.49 -0.39
CA ILE A 81 -5.30 2.35 -0.08
C ILE A 81 -4.85 1.09 -0.82
N TYR A 82 -4.37 1.22 -2.05
CA TYR A 82 -3.73 0.09 -2.74
C TYR A 82 -2.47 -0.37 -2.00
N SER A 83 -1.61 0.53 -1.54
CA SER A 83 -0.43 0.17 -0.77
C SER A 83 -0.77 -0.53 0.56
N ILE A 84 -1.86 -0.13 1.23
CA ILE A 84 -2.41 -0.83 2.41
C ILE A 84 -2.74 -2.30 2.07
N SER A 85 -3.30 -2.59 0.90
CA SER A 85 -3.59 -3.97 0.50
C SER A 85 -2.32 -4.83 0.34
N MET A 86 -1.21 -4.23 -0.09
CA MET A 86 0.08 -4.91 -0.25
C MET A 86 0.70 -5.19 1.12
N LEU A 87 0.59 -4.24 2.05
CA LEU A 87 0.92 -4.45 3.47
C LEU A 87 0.05 -5.55 4.10
N MET A 88 -1.26 -5.55 3.83
CA MET A 88 -2.15 -6.62 4.28
C MET A 88 -1.70 -7.99 3.78
N TRP A 89 -1.33 -8.06 2.49
CA TRP A 89 -0.85 -9.29 1.89
C TRP A 89 0.45 -9.75 2.56
N GLU A 90 1.41 -8.85 2.75
CA GLU A 90 2.70 -9.13 3.41
C GLU A 90 2.53 -9.55 4.87
N ILE A 91 1.66 -8.89 5.64
CA ILE A 91 1.34 -9.30 7.01
C ILE A 91 0.72 -10.70 7.03
N SER A 92 -0.09 -11.05 6.04
CA SER A 92 -0.72 -12.37 5.97
C SER A 92 0.25 -13.47 5.52
N SER A 93 1.11 -13.17 4.54
CA SER A 93 2.05 -14.13 3.94
C SER A 93 3.37 -14.25 4.71
N GLY A 94 3.74 -13.21 5.45
CA GLY A 94 5.06 -13.06 6.06
C GLY A 94 6.18 -12.83 5.02
N GLN A 95 5.85 -12.42 3.79
CA GLN A 95 6.78 -12.24 2.68
C GLN A 95 6.51 -10.93 1.93
N PRO A 96 7.53 -10.28 1.34
CA PRO A 96 7.33 -9.14 0.45
C PRO A 96 6.41 -9.48 -0.73
N PRO A 97 5.49 -8.58 -1.13
CA PRO A 97 4.65 -8.77 -2.31
C PRO A 97 5.52 -8.99 -3.55
N PHE A 98 5.13 -9.95 -4.38
CA PHE A 98 5.87 -10.30 -5.60
C PHE A 98 7.34 -10.75 -5.40
N ILE A 99 7.69 -11.32 -4.23
CA ILE A 99 9.06 -11.82 -3.93
C ILE A 99 9.73 -12.67 -5.04
N ASN A 100 8.95 -13.38 -5.86
CA ASN A 100 9.47 -14.23 -6.93
C ASN A 100 9.58 -13.54 -8.31
N TYR A 101 9.39 -12.22 -8.36
CA TYR A 101 9.47 -11.41 -9.58
C TYR A 101 10.66 -10.46 -9.48
N GLU A 102 11.29 -10.18 -10.60
CA GLU A 102 12.19 -9.02 -10.70
C GLU A 102 11.36 -7.73 -10.63
N HIS A 103 11.87 -6.72 -9.94
CA HIS A 103 11.15 -5.45 -9.76
C HIS A 103 11.43 -4.51 -10.93
N ASP A 104 10.98 -4.91 -12.10
CA ASP A 104 11.30 -4.29 -13.39
C ASP A 104 10.04 -3.86 -14.17
N TYR A 105 10.24 -3.55 -15.45
CA TYR A 105 9.16 -3.17 -16.36
C TYR A 105 8.13 -4.29 -16.55
N ASP A 106 8.54 -5.56 -16.54
CA ASP A 106 7.63 -6.68 -16.74
C ASP A 106 6.69 -6.83 -15.53
N LEU A 107 7.22 -6.68 -14.31
CA LEU A 107 6.37 -6.63 -13.11
C LEU A 107 5.41 -5.44 -13.15
N ALA A 108 5.87 -4.26 -13.57
CA ALA A 108 5.03 -3.07 -13.71
C ALA A 108 3.85 -3.33 -14.66
N MET A 109 4.11 -3.91 -15.84
CA MET A 109 3.07 -4.27 -16.80
C MET A 109 2.13 -5.36 -16.27
N ASN A 110 2.65 -6.34 -15.54
CA ASN A 110 1.82 -7.37 -14.90
C ASN A 110 0.84 -6.76 -13.89
N ILE A 111 1.29 -5.82 -13.05
CA ILE A 111 0.44 -5.13 -12.07
C ILE A 111 -0.66 -4.33 -12.77
N ILE A 112 -0.32 -3.57 -13.83
CA ILE A 112 -1.28 -2.83 -14.67
C ILE A 112 -2.33 -3.79 -15.25
N ASN A 113 -1.90 -4.95 -15.75
CA ASN A 113 -2.78 -5.98 -16.32
C ASN A 113 -3.58 -6.78 -15.28
N GLY A 114 -3.53 -6.39 -14.01
CA GLY A 114 -4.36 -6.96 -12.95
C GLY A 114 -3.76 -8.17 -12.24
N VAL A 115 -2.49 -8.49 -12.48
CA VAL A 115 -1.79 -9.52 -11.70
C VAL A 115 -1.70 -9.04 -10.24
N ARG A 116 -1.98 -9.95 -9.31
CA ARG A 116 -1.87 -9.73 -7.86
C ARG A 116 -1.14 -10.90 -7.22
N PRO A 117 -0.49 -10.70 -6.06
CA PRO A 117 0.12 -11.81 -5.33
C PRO A 117 -0.89 -12.89 -4.95
N LYS A 118 -0.46 -14.16 -5.00
CA LYS A 118 -1.32 -15.29 -4.63
C LYS A 118 -1.68 -15.20 -3.16
N ILE A 119 -2.98 -15.21 -2.85
CA ILE A 119 -3.45 -15.15 -1.46
C ILE A 119 -3.20 -16.49 -0.77
N VAL A 120 -2.59 -16.43 0.41
CA VAL A 120 -2.31 -17.61 1.24
C VAL A 120 -3.63 -18.22 1.72
N SER A 121 -3.77 -19.55 1.63
CA SER A 121 -5.01 -20.29 1.92
C SER A 121 -5.55 -20.09 3.33
N GLU A 122 -4.66 -19.82 4.29
CA GLU A 122 -5.00 -19.62 5.70
C GLU A 122 -5.44 -18.18 6.02
N THR A 123 -5.45 -17.28 5.03
CA THR A 123 -5.92 -15.90 5.24
C THR A 123 -7.43 -15.91 5.54
N PRO A 124 -7.88 -15.35 6.68
CA PRO A 124 -9.30 -15.27 7.01
C PRO A 124 -10.14 -14.62 5.90
N LEU A 125 -11.38 -15.07 5.72
CA LEU A 125 -12.22 -14.68 4.59
C LEU A 125 -12.51 -13.18 4.57
N GLU A 126 -12.82 -12.59 5.71
CA GLU A 126 -13.10 -11.16 5.87
C GLU A 126 -11.87 -10.33 5.53
N TYR A 127 -10.70 -10.73 6.02
CA TYR A 127 -9.42 -10.09 5.74
C TYR A 127 -9.08 -10.15 4.24
N LYS A 128 -9.30 -11.32 3.63
CA LYS A 128 -9.13 -11.54 2.19
C LYS A 128 -10.06 -10.65 1.36
N ASN A 129 -11.32 -10.53 1.77
CA ASN A 129 -12.30 -9.72 1.07
C ASN A 129 -11.97 -8.22 1.17
N LEU A 130 -11.55 -7.75 2.34
CA LEU A 130 -11.11 -6.37 2.55
C LEU A 130 -9.86 -6.06 1.70
N MET A 131 -8.82 -6.88 1.81
CA MET A 131 -7.60 -6.76 1.00
C MET A 131 -7.91 -6.69 -0.49
N LYS A 132 -8.84 -7.53 -0.97
CA LYS A 132 -9.27 -7.53 -2.37
C LYS A 132 -9.99 -6.24 -2.80
N LYS A 133 -10.78 -5.65 -1.92
CA LYS A 133 -11.43 -4.36 -2.19
C LYS A 133 -10.39 -3.23 -2.28
N CYS A 134 -9.38 -3.26 -1.41
CA CYS A 134 -8.32 -2.25 -1.40
C CYS A 134 -7.43 -2.28 -2.64
N TRP A 135 -7.25 -3.43 -3.30
CA TRP A 135 -6.38 -3.57 -4.47
C TRP A 135 -7.09 -3.62 -5.82
N ASP A 136 -8.38 -3.21 -5.86
CA ASP A 136 -9.15 -3.15 -7.11
C ASP A 136 -8.41 -2.30 -8.15
N SER A 137 -8.42 -2.74 -9.40
CA SER A 137 -7.77 -2.00 -10.49
C SER A 137 -8.43 -0.65 -10.75
N ASP A 138 -9.72 -0.52 -10.47
CA ASP A 138 -10.42 0.76 -10.49
C ASP A 138 -10.26 1.47 -9.13
N PRO A 139 -9.51 2.59 -9.05
CA PRO A 139 -9.32 3.31 -7.79
C PRO A 139 -10.63 3.83 -7.18
N LEU A 140 -11.69 4.02 -7.98
CA LEU A 140 -13.00 4.48 -7.49
C LEU A 140 -13.78 3.38 -6.76
N LYS A 141 -13.38 2.11 -6.91
CA LYS A 141 -13.99 0.97 -6.19
C LYS A 141 -13.29 0.66 -4.88
N ARG A 142 -12.14 1.29 -4.62
CA ARG A 142 -11.42 1.14 -3.36
C ARG A 142 -12.15 1.93 -2.26
N PRO A 143 -12.19 1.41 -1.02
CA PRO A 143 -12.80 2.12 0.09
C PRO A 143 -12.05 3.43 0.39
N ASP A 144 -12.76 4.41 0.93
CA ASP A 144 -12.14 5.57 1.56
C ASP A 144 -11.54 5.18 2.90
N ILE A 145 -10.46 5.84 3.32
CA ILE A 145 -9.77 5.54 4.58
C ILE A 145 -10.70 5.59 5.80
N LYS A 146 -11.76 6.41 5.77
CA LYS A 146 -12.76 6.52 6.86
C LYS A 146 -13.74 5.34 6.91
N THR A 147 -13.82 4.57 5.83
CA THR A 147 -14.74 3.43 5.67
C THR A 147 -14.02 2.08 5.69
N LEU A 148 -12.68 2.11 5.79
CA LEU A 148 -11.80 0.96 5.84
C LEU A 148 -11.64 0.45 7.28
#